data_AF-D7EAL1-F1
#
_entry.id   AF-D7EAL1-F1
#
_cell.length_a   1.000
_cell.length_b   1.000
_cell.length_c   1.000
_cell.angle_alpha   90.00
_cell.angle_beta   90.00
_cell.angle_gamma   90.00
#
_symmetry.space_group_name_H-M   'P 1'
#
loop_
_entity.id
_entity.type
_entity.pdbx_description
1 polymer ?
#
loop_
_entity_poly.entity_id
_entity_poly.type
_entity_poly.pdbx_seq_one_letter_code
_entity_poly.pdbx_strand_id
1 'polypeptide(L)'
;MSQRIILNKLDKPKNESLESDAKWICESLGFSSGRDIEHTSTKVIISLLKNLSNDGVTSSEAIAQDLDIKVSRVNYHIRNLINSGLVYREKKLLHLRGGSLKTAIQEMRKDTDRIFEELEYVAEGIDNKMGLKNR
;
A
#
# COMPACT_ATOMS: atom_id res chain seq x y z
N MET A 1 14.03 2.36 9.12
CA MET A 1 13.19 2.48 7.91
C MET A 1 11.93 3.24 8.31
N SER A 2 11.51 4.26 7.58
CA SER A 2 10.27 4.98 7.88
C SER A 2 9.09 4.25 7.22
N GLN A 3 8.19 3.68 8.02
CA GLN A 3 6.90 3.18 7.54
C GLN A 3 5.99 4.37 7.27
N ARG A 4 5.29 4.36 6.12
CA ARG A 4 4.33 5.40 5.76
C ARG A 4 3.06 4.75 5.23
N ILE A 5 1.97 4.89 5.98
CA ILE A 5 0.64 4.43 5.59
C ILE A 5 -0.21 5.67 5.29
N ILE A 6 -0.85 5.71 4.13
CA ILE A 6 -1.81 6.75 3.74
C ILE A 6 -3.17 6.09 3.68
N LEU A 7 -4.19 6.71 4.29
CA LEU A 7 -5.57 6.24 4.26
C LEU A 7 -6.49 7.36 3.78
N ASN A 8 -7.03 7.21 2.57
CA ASN A 8 -8.00 8.11 1.99
C ASN A 8 -9.40 7.49 2.08
N LYS A 9 -10.35 8.21 2.67
CA LYS A 9 -11.76 7.84 2.67
C LYS A 9 -12.37 8.20 1.32
N LEU A 10 -12.68 7.18 0.52
CA LEU A 10 -13.27 7.29 -0.82
C LEU A 10 -14.54 6.45 -0.89
N ASP A 11 -15.51 6.90 -1.67
CA ASP A 11 -16.69 6.08 -1.97
C ASP A 11 -16.27 4.83 -2.73
N LYS A 12 -16.88 3.70 -2.40
CA LYS A 12 -16.65 2.44 -3.12
C LYS A 12 -17.09 2.57 -4.58
N PRO A 13 -16.40 1.90 -5.53
CA PRO A 13 -16.83 1.90 -6.91
C PRO A 13 -18.24 1.31 -7.02
N LYS A 14 -19.08 1.93 -7.85
CA LYS A 14 -20.45 1.44 -8.11
C LYS A 14 -20.47 0.19 -8.99
N ASN A 15 -19.42 0.02 -9.81
CA ASN A 15 -19.25 -1.12 -10.69
C ASN A 15 -18.25 -2.08 -10.04
N GLU A 16 -18.63 -3.36 -9.92
CA GLU A 16 -17.76 -4.42 -9.39
C GLU A 16 -16.91 -5.01 -10.52
N SER A 17 -15.73 -4.43 -10.74
CA SER A 17 -14.73 -4.98 -11.66
C SER A 17 -13.37 -5.03 -10.96
N LEU A 18 -12.55 -6.02 -11.33
CA LEU A 18 -11.21 -6.15 -10.77
C LEU A 18 -10.39 -4.87 -10.91
N GLU A 19 -10.50 -4.18 -12.05
CA GLU A 19 -9.78 -2.94 -12.30
C GLU A 19 -10.29 -1.78 -11.45
N SER A 20 -11.61 -1.61 -11.32
CA SER A 20 -12.20 -0.57 -10.46
C SER A 20 -11.89 -0.80 -8.99
N ASP A 21 -11.91 -2.05 -8.53
CA ASP A 21 -11.61 -2.41 -7.15
C ASP A 21 -10.11 -2.23 -6.84
N ALA A 22 -9.23 -2.67 -7.75
CA ALA A 22 -7.79 -2.46 -7.62
C ALA A 22 -7.45 -0.96 -7.63
N LYS A 23 -8.08 -0.18 -8.51
CA LYS A 23 -7.93 1.28 -8.55
C LYS A 23 -8.38 1.91 -7.23
N TRP A 24 -9.55 1.52 -6.73
CA TRP A 24 -10.06 2.01 -5.45
C TRP A 24 -9.10 1.72 -4.30
N ILE A 25 -8.55 0.49 -4.22
CA ILE A 25 -7.52 0.15 -3.22
C ILE A 25 -6.27 1.03 -3.38
N CYS A 26 -5.80 1.26 -4.61
CA CYS A 26 -4.63 2.11 -4.87
C CYS A 26 -4.86 3.55 -4.39
N GLU A 27 -6.03 4.11 -4.66
CA GLU A 27 -6.40 5.47 -4.29
C GLU A 27 -6.62 5.58 -2.78
N SER A 28 -7.31 4.61 -2.18
CA SER A 28 -7.51 4.53 -0.72
C SER A 28 -6.20 4.43 0.05
N LEU A 29 -5.18 3.74 -0.49
CA LEU A 29 -3.87 3.61 0.14
C LEU A 29 -2.86 4.68 -0.29
N GLY A 30 -3.28 5.66 -1.11
CA GLY A 30 -2.44 6.76 -1.56
C GLY A 30 -1.29 6.36 -2.52
N PHE A 31 -1.42 5.22 -3.21
CA PHE A 31 -0.43 4.77 -4.20
C PHE A 31 -0.54 5.52 -5.53
N SER A 32 -1.72 6.04 -5.82
CA SER A 32 -1.97 6.91 -6.97
C SER A 32 -1.45 8.31 -6.66
N SER A 33 -0.28 8.66 -7.19
CA SER A 33 0.14 10.06 -7.21
C SER A 33 -0.74 10.82 -8.22
N GLY A 34 -1.28 11.99 -7.89
CA GLY A 34 -2.19 12.77 -8.75
C GLY A 34 -1.64 13.18 -10.14
N ARG A 35 -0.43 12.74 -10.51
CA ARG A 35 0.19 12.85 -11.84
C ARG A 35 0.22 11.53 -12.62
N ASP A 36 -0.35 10.46 -12.09
CA ASP A 36 -0.39 9.14 -12.74
C ASP A 36 -1.52 9.07 -13.77
N ILE A 37 -1.36 9.84 -14.84
CA ILE A 37 -2.31 10.00 -15.94
C ILE A 37 -2.58 8.64 -16.64
N GLU A 38 -1.65 7.68 -16.53
CA GLU A 38 -1.71 6.38 -17.20
C GLU A 38 -2.19 5.23 -16.28
N HIS A 39 -2.61 5.54 -15.04
CA HIS A 39 -2.98 4.55 -14.01
C HIS A 39 -1.90 3.47 -13.80
N THR A 40 -0.63 3.88 -13.87
CA THR A 40 0.54 3.01 -13.74
C THR A 40 0.56 2.26 -12.41
N SER A 41 0.19 2.93 -11.31
CA SER A 41 0.08 2.32 -9.98
C SER A 41 -0.86 1.13 -9.96
N THR A 42 -2.05 1.30 -10.55
CA THR A 42 -3.08 0.26 -10.67
C THR A 42 -2.59 -0.88 -11.55
N LYS A 43 -1.99 -0.59 -12.71
CA LYS A 43 -1.42 -1.61 -13.61
C LYS A 43 -0.31 -2.43 -12.93
N VAL A 44 0.59 -1.77 -12.20
CA VAL A 44 1.67 -2.42 -11.44
C VAL A 44 1.10 -3.34 -10.37
N ILE A 45 0.09 -2.90 -9.60
CA ILE A 45 -0.55 -3.75 -8.60
C ILE A 45 -1.26 -4.94 -9.26
N ILE A 46 -2.00 -4.74 -10.35
CA ILE A 46 -2.70 -5.83 -11.02
C ILE A 46 -1.71 -6.86 -11.58
N SER A 47 -0.62 -6.44 -12.25
CA SER A 47 0.44 -7.35 -12.73
C SER A 47 1.11 -8.09 -11.56
N LEU A 48 1.44 -7.37 -10.48
CA LEU A 48 1.98 -7.99 -9.27
C LEU A 48 1.05 -9.07 -8.70
N LEU A 49 -0.24 -8.77 -8.55
CA LEU A 49 -1.22 -9.72 -8.02
C LEU A 49 -1.41 -10.94 -8.93
N LYS A 50 -1.40 -10.74 -10.26
CA LYS A 50 -1.46 -11.83 -11.23
C LYS A 50 -0.24 -12.75 -11.12
N ASN A 51 0.96 -12.19 -11.08
CA ASN A 51 2.20 -12.97 -10.95
C ASN A 51 2.25 -13.73 -9.62
N LEU A 52 1.85 -13.07 -8.52
CA LEU A 52 1.76 -13.72 -7.21
C LEU A 52 0.71 -14.82 -7.15
N SER A 53 -0.40 -14.69 -7.89
CA SER A 53 -1.41 -15.75 -7.98
C SER A 53 -0.92 -17.00 -8.69
N ASN A 54 0.05 -16.86 -9.61
CA ASN A 54 0.57 -17.97 -10.39
C ASN A 54 1.75 -18.65 -9.67
N ASP A 55 2.73 -17.86 -9.23
CA ASP A 55 4.03 -18.37 -8.77
C ASP A 55 4.29 -18.13 -7.28
N GLY A 56 3.40 -17.42 -6.58
CA GLY A 56 3.56 -17.01 -5.17
C GLY A 56 4.61 -15.92 -4.92
N VAL A 57 5.41 -15.57 -5.93
CA VAL A 57 6.49 -14.57 -5.90
C VAL A 57 6.59 -13.84 -7.25
N THR A 58 7.16 -12.64 -7.26
CA THR A 58 7.44 -11.93 -8.53
C THR A 58 8.65 -11.00 -8.40
N SER A 59 9.17 -10.46 -9.50
CA SER A 59 10.26 -9.48 -9.50
C SER A 59 9.83 -8.16 -10.14
N SER A 60 10.59 -7.09 -9.91
CA SER A 60 10.31 -5.80 -10.56
C SER A 60 10.58 -5.86 -12.06
N GLU A 61 11.48 -6.73 -12.49
CA GLU A 61 11.80 -7.03 -13.89
C GLU A 61 10.65 -7.75 -14.59
N ALA A 62 10.02 -8.74 -13.93
CA ALA A 62 8.85 -9.44 -14.47
C ALA A 62 7.68 -8.48 -14.70
N ILE A 63 7.35 -7.66 -13.69
CA ILE A 63 6.29 -6.65 -13.81
C ILE A 63 6.60 -5.62 -14.90
N ALA A 64 7.88 -5.22 -15.05
CA ALA A 64 8.31 -4.30 -16.08
C ALA A 64 8.13 -4.88 -17.49
N GLN A 65 8.41 -6.17 -17.64
CA GLN A 65 8.20 -6.92 -18.89
C GLN A 65 6.72 -7.05 -19.22
N ASP A 66 5.86 -7.39 -18.25
CA ASP A 66 4.41 -7.53 -18.44
C ASP A 66 3.75 -6.23 -18.93
N LEU A 67 4.27 -5.10 -18.47
CA LEU A 67 3.70 -3.77 -18.71
C LEU A 67 4.41 -2.98 -19.82
N ASP A 68 5.48 -3.53 -20.39
CA ASP A 68 6.35 -2.85 -21.36
C ASP A 68 6.82 -1.45 -20.89
N ILE A 69 7.29 -1.36 -19.64
CA ILE A 69 7.81 -0.12 -19.05
C ILE A 69 9.19 -0.32 -18.40
N LYS A 70 9.90 0.78 -18.16
CA LYS A 70 11.21 0.73 -17.49
C LYS A 70 11.10 0.17 -16.07
N VAL A 71 12.01 -0.72 -15.69
CA VAL A 71 12.15 -1.27 -14.32
C VAL A 71 12.26 -0.17 -13.26
N SER A 72 12.87 0.97 -13.59
CA SER A 72 12.94 2.14 -12.69
C SER A 72 11.57 2.74 -12.36
N ARG A 73 10.62 2.73 -13.33
CA ARG A 73 9.24 3.18 -13.15
C ARG A 73 8.47 2.20 -12.26
N VAL A 74 8.64 0.89 -12.46
CA VAL A 74 8.07 -0.13 -11.56
C VAL A 74 8.59 0.03 -10.14
N ASN A 75 9.92 0.14 -9.97
CA ASN A 75 10.54 0.29 -8.66
C ASN A 75 10.06 1.54 -7.90
N TYR A 76 9.71 2.61 -8.61
CA TYR A 76 9.07 3.78 -7.99
C TYR A 76 7.76 3.40 -7.28
N HIS A 77 6.88 2.67 -7.96
CA HIS A 77 5.61 2.22 -7.37
C HIS A 77 5.81 1.16 -6.29
N ILE A 78 6.68 0.17 -6.53
CA ILE A 78 6.97 -0.89 -5.56
C ILE A 78 7.52 -0.31 -4.24
N ARG A 79 8.32 0.75 -4.29
CA ARG A 79 8.78 1.43 -3.07
C ARG A 79 7.62 1.91 -2.21
N ASN A 80 6.56 2.45 -2.81
CA ASN A 80 5.38 2.89 -2.05
C ASN A 80 4.64 1.70 -1.42
N LEU A 81 4.54 0.57 -2.13
CA LEU A 81 3.92 -0.65 -1.61
C LEU A 81 4.73 -1.26 -0.45
N ILE A 82 6.07 -1.21 -0.52
CA ILE A 82 6.96 -1.66 0.56
C ILE A 82 6.83 -0.73 1.76
N ASN A 83 6.87 0.59 1.53
CA ASN A 83 6.79 1.58 2.60
C ASN A 83 5.44 1.55 3.34
N SER A 84 4.36 1.15 2.67
CA SER A 84 3.04 0.98 3.30
C SER A 84 2.90 -0.36 4.04
N GLY A 85 3.83 -1.30 3.83
CA GLY A 85 3.77 -2.64 4.41
C GLY A 85 2.84 -3.60 3.67
N LEU A 86 2.40 -3.26 2.45
CA LEU A 86 1.54 -4.13 1.63
C LEU A 86 2.33 -5.32 1.07
N VAL A 87 3.56 -5.03 0.61
CA VAL A 87 4.48 -6.03 0.07
C VAL A 87 5.81 -5.94 0.80
N TYR A 88 6.57 -7.03 0.80
CA TYR A 88 7.95 -7.02 1.25
C TYR A 88 8.87 -7.63 0.18
N ARG A 89 10.16 -7.38 0.30
CA ARG A 89 11.17 -7.87 -0.64
C ARG A 89 12.13 -8.83 0.06
N GLU A 90 12.28 -10.03 -0.48
CA GLU A 90 13.22 -11.04 -0.02
C GLU A 90 14.06 -11.52 -1.22
N LYS A 91 15.40 -11.42 -1.14
CA LYS A 91 16.34 -11.87 -2.20
C LYS A 91 15.93 -11.43 -3.63
N LYS A 92 15.48 -10.18 -3.77
CA LYS A 92 14.96 -9.53 -5.01
C LYS A 92 13.53 -9.89 -5.41
N LEU A 93 12.92 -10.87 -4.77
CA LEU A 93 11.53 -11.26 -5.00
C LEU A 93 10.60 -10.42 -4.12
N LEU A 94 9.43 -10.13 -4.67
CA LEU A 94 8.34 -9.42 -4.05
C LEU A 94 7.31 -10.42 -3.58
N HIS A 95 6.78 -10.17 -2.38
CA HIS A 95 5.81 -11.01 -1.72
C HIS A 95 4.68 -10.15 -1.15
N LEU A 96 3.45 -10.66 -1.20
CA LEU A 96 2.34 -10.09 -0.42
C LEU A 96 2.54 -10.39 1.06
N ARG A 97 2.40 -9.39 1.93
CA ARG A 97 2.44 -9.61 3.37
C ARG A 97 1.26 -10.48 3.79
N GLY A 98 1.54 -11.59 4.48
CA GLY A 98 0.50 -12.54 4.90
C GLY A 98 -0.14 -13.36 3.76
N GLY A 99 0.46 -13.36 2.56
CA GLY A 99 0.12 -14.28 1.46
C GLY A 99 -1.14 -13.97 0.66
N SER A 100 -1.95 -12.98 1.06
CA SER A 100 -3.10 -12.50 0.28
C SER A 100 -3.29 -11.00 0.44
N LEU A 101 -3.96 -10.35 -0.51
CA LEU A 101 -4.27 -8.92 -0.43
C LEU A 101 -5.09 -8.59 0.82
N LYS A 102 -6.06 -9.43 1.17
CA LYS A 102 -6.89 -9.26 2.38
C LYS A 102 -6.04 -9.34 3.64
N THR A 103 -5.17 -10.36 3.75
CA THR A 103 -4.29 -10.51 4.91
C THR A 103 -3.30 -9.35 5.01
N ALA A 104 -2.73 -8.90 3.89
CA ALA A 104 -1.84 -7.75 3.86
C ALA A 104 -2.52 -6.49 4.41
N ILE A 105 -3.77 -6.22 4.00
CA ILE A 105 -4.56 -5.10 4.52
C ILE A 105 -4.86 -5.26 6.02
N GLN A 106 -5.13 -6.48 6.50
CA GLN A 106 -5.33 -6.74 7.93
C GLN A 106 -4.05 -6.47 8.75
N GLU A 107 -2.89 -6.84 8.21
CA GLU A 107 -1.61 -6.54 8.84
C GLU A 107 -1.30 -5.04 8.83
N MET A 108 -1.59 -4.34 7.74
CA MET A 108 -1.48 -2.88 7.67
C MET A 108 -2.42 -2.17 8.67
N ARG A 109 -3.60 -2.72 8.91
CA ARG A 109 -4.52 -2.22 9.96
C ARG A 109 -3.87 -2.31 11.33
N LYS A 110 -3.31 -3.47 11.71
CA LYS A 110 -2.61 -3.64 13.00
C LYS A 110 -1.44 -2.65 13.14
N ASP A 111 -0.71 -2.40 12.06
CA ASP A 111 0.37 -1.41 12.08
C ASP A 111 -0.15 0.02 12.27
N THR A 112 -1.27 0.35 11.62
CA THR A 112 -1.93 1.64 11.77
C THR A 112 -2.45 1.83 13.19
N ASP A 113 -3.09 0.82 13.78
CA ASP A 113 -3.61 0.85 15.14
C ASP A 113 -2.46 1.09 16.14
N ARG A 114 -1.32 0.40 15.98
CA ARG A 114 -0.11 0.62 16.80
C ARG A 114 0.44 2.05 16.66
N ILE A 115 0.46 2.59 15.44
CA ILE A 115 0.88 3.97 15.22
C ILE A 115 -0.06 4.94 15.95
N PHE A 116 -1.37 4.70 15.92
CA PHE A 116 -2.32 5.54 16.68
C PHE A 116 -2.10 5.43 18.19
N GLU A 117 -1.89 4.23 18.73
CA GLU A 117 -1.58 4.04 20.16
C GLU A 117 -0.35 4.87 20.60
N GLU A 118 0.72 4.85 19.79
CA GLU A 118 1.92 5.65 20.07
C GLU A 118 1.66 7.17 19.99
N LEU A 119 0.87 7.60 18.99
CA LEU A 119 0.50 9.00 18.82
C LEU A 119 -0.37 9.50 19.99
N GLU A 120 -1.35 8.71 20.41
CA GLU A 120 -2.25 8.99 21.53
C GLU A 120 -1.46 9.09 22.84
N TYR A 121 -0.53 8.18 23.09
CA TYR A 121 0.34 8.23 24.27
C TYR A 121 1.17 9.52 24.34
N VAL A 122 1.76 9.95 23.22
CA VAL A 122 2.53 11.20 23.16
C VAL A 122 1.60 12.41 23.30
N ALA A 123 0.41 12.39 22.68
CA ALA A 123 -0.59 13.45 22.79
C ALA A 123 -1.07 13.63 24.24
N GLU A 124 -1.37 12.54 24.95
CA GLU A 124 -1.73 12.58 26.37
C GLU A 124 -0.63 13.23 27.22
N GLY A 125 0.63 12.91 26.93
CA GLY A 125 1.78 13.54 27.58
C GLY A 125 1.88 15.05 27.33
N ILE A 126 1.46 15.52 26.15
CA ILE A 126 1.39 16.94 25.79
C ILE A 126 0.21 17.61 26.52
N ASP A 127 -0.97 17.00 26.47
CA ASP A 127 -2.19 17.51 27.10
C ASP A 127 -1.99 17.74 28.60
N ASN A 128 -1.40 16.76 29.29
CA ASN A 128 -1.08 16.85 30.71
C ASN A 128 -0.10 18.00 31.04
N LYS A 129 0.92 18.22 30.21
CA LYS A 129 1.90 19.31 30.41
C LYS A 129 1.31 20.68 30.11
N MET A 130 0.38 20.76 29.17
CA MET A 130 -0.26 22.00 28.73
C MET A 130 -1.54 22.32 29.51
N GLY A 131 -2.00 21.42 30.38
CA GLY A 131 -3.25 21.57 31.12
C GLY A 131 -4.50 21.48 30.24
N LEU A 132 -4.39 20.82 29.07
CA LEU A 132 -5.53 20.55 28.21
C LEU A 132 -6.39 19.46 28.84
N LYS A 133 -7.71 19.68 28.89
CA LYS A 133 -8.66 18.72 29.47
C LYS A 133 -9.42 18.03 28.35
N ASN A 134 -9.41 16.70 28.37
CA ASN A 134 -10.35 15.90 27.60
C ASN A 134 -11.78 16.17 28.12
N ARG A 135 -12.71 16.41 27.20
CA ARG A 135 -14.11 16.74 27.50
C ARG A 135 -14.94 15.49 27.70
#